data_AF-A0A5E4N0Y6-F1
#
_entry.id   AF-A0A5E4N0Y6-F1
#
_cell.length_a   1.000
_cell.length_b   1.000
_cell.length_c   1.000
_cell.angle_alpha   90.00
_cell.angle_beta   90.00
_cell.angle_gamma   90.00
#
_symmetry.space_group_name_H-M   'P 1'
#
loop_
_entity.id
_entity.type
_entity.pdbx_description
1 polymer ?
#
loop_
_entity_poly.entity_id
_entity_poly.type
_entity_poly.pdbx_seq_one_letter_code
_entity_poly.pdbx_strand_id
1 'polypeptide(L)'
;MKSLRKKTIRTPENVAAVRAALINSHKRSARKHALSLNLSSKSLRRILHSDINYHPYKVQVIQELKPADLYSRTTFRRETLTRMDENENSIQNVSKNGDIHWPPRSRGLSKPRNIDELKTKIKEELASTPLEVIRRVVKNIRSRAEECLRIDGHHLENIIFRK
;
A
#
# COMPACT_ATOMS: atom_id res chain seq x y z
N MET A 1 -22.92 44.67 -18.14
CA MET A 1 -21.57 44.71 -17.52
C MET A 1 -21.25 43.31 -16.99
N LYS A 2 -20.26 42.60 -17.55
CA LYS A 2 -19.87 41.27 -17.03
C LYS A 2 -19.12 41.47 -15.71
N SER A 3 -19.58 40.80 -14.67
CA SER A 3 -18.97 40.80 -13.32
C SER A 3 -17.47 40.45 -13.40
N LEU A 4 -16.63 41.34 -12.87
CA LEU A 4 -15.20 41.11 -12.63
C LEU A 4 -15.04 40.09 -11.50
N ARG A 5 -15.08 38.79 -11.81
CA ARG A 5 -14.95 37.72 -10.81
C ARG A 5 -13.50 37.59 -10.31
N LYS A 6 -13.13 38.36 -9.28
CA LYS A 6 -11.92 38.16 -8.45
C LYS A 6 -12.35 37.61 -7.08
N LYS A 7 -11.68 36.67 -6.41
CA LYS A 7 -10.61 35.72 -6.71
C LYS A 7 -11.01 34.42 -6.00
N THR A 8 -10.67 33.28 -6.60
CA THR A 8 -10.68 32.00 -5.88
C THR A 8 -9.70 32.13 -4.70
N ILE A 9 -10.14 31.84 -3.47
CA ILE A 9 -9.28 31.78 -2.27
C ILE A 9 -8.02 30.91 -2.49
N ARG A 10 -8.04 30.03 -3.48
CA ARG A 10 -6.93 29.24 -4.03
C ARG A 10 -5.91 30.12 -4.79
N THR A 11 -5.31 31.11 -4.13
CA THR A 11 -4.14 31.84 -4.67
C THR A 11 -2.89 30.98 -4.53
N PRO A 12 -1.87 31.15 -5.38
CA PRO A 12 -0.60 30.40 -5.24
C PRO A 12 0.06 30.63 -3.88
N GLU A 13 -0.08 31.82 -3.30
CA GLU A 13 0.35 32.15 -1.94
C GLU A 13 -0.35 31.30 -0.88
N ASN A 14 -1.69 31.20 -0.92
CA ASN A 14 -2.44 30.36 0.01
C ASN A 14 -2.12 28.87 -0.18
N VAL A 15 -1.91 28.43 -1.42
CA VAL A 15 -1.48 27.05 -1.71
C VAL A 15 -0.10 26.78 -1.07
N ALA A 16 0.85 27.69 -1.20
CA ALA A 16 2.17 27.58 -0.58
C ALA A 16 2.09 27.59 0.96
N ALA A 17 1.27 28.47 1.54
CA ALA A 17 1.03 28.54 2.98
C ALA A 17 0.43 27.23 3.52
N VAL A 18 -0.53 26.64 2.80
CA VAL A 18 -1.11 25.33 3.16
C VAL A 18 -0.05 24.22 3.07
N ARG A 19 0.80 24.21 2.03
CA ARG A 19 1.91 23.23 1.92
C ARG A 19 2.87 23.35 3.10
N ALA A 20 3.34 24.55 3.41
CA ALA A 20 4.24 24.79 4.53
C ALA A 20 3.63 24.37 5.88
N ALA A 21 2.36 24.71 6.10
CA ALA A 21 1.65 24.33 7.33
C ALA A 21 1.52 22.81 7.50
N LEU A 22 1.31 22.07 6.41
CA LEU A 22 1.22 20.61 6.45
C LEU A 22 2.59 19.95 6.70
N ILE A 23 3.67 20.49 6.12
CA ILE A 23 5.02 20.00 6.39
C ILE A 23 5.37 20.21 7.87
N ASN A 24 5.09 21.41 8.40
CA ASN A 24 5.40 21.76 9.79
C ASN A 24 4.54 20.99 10.80
N SER A 25 3.33 20.56 10.42
CA SER A 25 2.37 19.96 11.36
C SER A 25 1.47 18.90 10.71
N HIS A 26 2.09 17.89 10.10
CA HIS A 26 1.39 16.85 9.32
C HIS A 26 0.36 16.01 10.09
N LYS A 27 0.39 16.01 11.44
CA LYS A 27 -0.55 15.25 12.30
C LYS A 27 -1.85 15.99 12.62
N ARG A 28 -1.98 17.28 12.27
CA ARG A 28 -3.20 18.06 12.57
C ARG A 28 -4.28 17.80 11.53
N SER A 29 -5.54 17.90 11.96
CA SER A 29 -6.67 17.73 11.04
C SER A 29 -6.77 18.89 10.07
N ALA A 30 -7.33 18.64 8.88
CA ALA A 30 -7.64 19.68 7.91
C ALA A 30 -8.45 20.82 8.54
N ARG A 31 -9.39 20.54 9.45
CA ARG A 31 -10.15 21.58 10.15
C ARG A 31 -9.25 22.49 11.01
N LYS A 32 -8.27 21.94 11.73
CA LYS A 32 -7.32 22.74 12.52
C LYS A 32 -6.41 23.60 11.63
N HIS A 33 -5.96 23.06 10.50
CA HIS A 33 -5.20 23.84 9.51
C HIS A 33 -6.02 24.96 8.88
N ALA A 34 -7.31 24.71 8.61
CA ALA A 34 -8.22 25.72 8.09
C ALA A 34 -8.35 26.89 9.09
N LEU A 35 -8.51 26.58 10.38
CA LEU A 35 -8.58 27.58 11.43
C LEU A 35 -7.28 28.38 11.56
N SER A 36 -6.11 27.71 11.58
CA SER A 36 -4.83 28.40 11.73
C SER A 36 -4.47 29.31 10.55
N LEU A 37 -4.92 28.95 9.34
CA LEU A 37 -4.66 29.71 8.12
C LEU A 37 -5.80 30.68 7.79
N ASN A 38 -6.80 30.81 8.66
CA ASN A 38 -8.00 31.61 8.46
C ASN A 38 -8.73 31.31 7.13
N LEU A 39 -8.77 30.03 6.76
CA LEU A 39 -9.44 29.51 5.56
C LEU A 39 -10.72 28.77 5.93
N SER A 40 -11.71 28.80 5.04
CA SER A 40 -12.85 27.87 5.20
C SER A 40 -12.39 26.42 5.02
N SER A 41 -13.00 25.49 5.78
CA SER A 41 -12.71 24.05 5.65
C SER A 41 -12.93 23.53 4.22
N LYS A 42 -13.90 24.10 3.50
CA LYS A 42 -14.20 23.75 2.10
C LYS A 42 -13.11 24.25 1.15
N SER A 43 -12.59 25.46 1.36
CA SER A 43 -11.46 26.01 0.59
C SER A 43 -10.21 25.19 0.80
N LEU A 44 -9.87 24.86 2.05
CA LEU A 44 -8.72 24.01 2.36
C LEU A 44 -8.86 22.64 1.70
N ARG A 45 -10.02 21.99 1.78
CA ARG A 45 -10.25 20.71 1.11
C ARG A 45 -10.04 20.79 -0.40
N ARG A 46 -10.48 21.85 -1.06
CA ARG A 46 -10.23 22.06 -2.50
C ARG A 46 -8.74 22.27 -2.78
N ILE A 47 -8.03 23.04 -1.95
CA ILE A 47 -6.58 23.23 -2.09
C ILE A 47 -5.86 21.89 -1.97
N LEU A 48 -6.18 21.10 -0.95
CA LEU A 48 -5.61 19.76 -0.74
C LEU A 48 -5.84 18.86 -1.95
N HIS A 49 -7.08 18.71 -2.40
CA HIS A 49 -7.42 17.73 -3.44
C HIS A 49 -7.11 18.19 -4.87
N SER A 50 -7.18 19.49 -5.17
CA SER A 50 -7.13 20.00 -6.55
C SER A 50 -5.88 20.80 -6.89
N ASP A 51 -5.24 21.47 -5.92
CA ASP A 51 -4.00 22.23 -6.16
C ASP A 51 -2.75 21.46 -5.71
N ILE A 52 -2.88 20.72 -4.59
CA ILE A 52 -1.79 20.00 -3.95
C ILE A 52 -1.81 18.50 -4.29
N ASN A 53 -2.96 17.96 -4.70
CA ASN A 53 -3.19 16.53 -4.91
C ASN A 53 -2.88 15.65 -3.68
N TYR A 54 -3.11 16.19 -2.49
CA TYR A 54 -3.07 15.42 -1.25
C TYR A 54 -4.42 14.73 -1.05
N HIS A 55 -4.36 13.43 -0.83
CA HIS A 55 -5.51 12.59 -0.55
C HIS A 55 -5.47 12.12 0.90
N PRO A 56 -6.64 11.97 1.55
CA PRO A 56 -6.71 11.39 2.88
C PRO A 56 -5.95 10.06 2.91
N TYR A 57 -5.03 9.91 3.85
CA TYR A 57 -4.32 8.65 4.03
C TYR A 57 -5.30 7.56 4.48
N LYS A 58 -5.23 6.38 3.85
CA LYS A 58 -6.05 5.23 4.23
C LYS A 58 -5.48 4.63 5.52
N VAL A 59 -6.16 4.84 6.65
CA VAL A 59 -5.79 4.18 7.92
C VAL A 59 -5.93 2.67 7.74
N GLN A 60 -4.83 1.95 7.98
CA GLN A 60 -4.79 0.49 7.97
C GLN A 60 -4.68 0.01 9.41
N VAL A 61 -5.63 -0.82 9.86
CA VAL A 61 -5.55 -1.51 11.14
C VAL A 61 -4.70 -2.76 10.94
N ILE A 62 -3.66 -2.92 11.75
CA ILE A 62 -2.72 -4.05 11.73
C ILE A 62 -2.60 -4.66 13.12
N GLN A 63 -2.11 -5.89 13.17
CA GLN A 63 -1.80 -6.57 14.41
C GLN A 63 -0.63 -5.89 15.13
N GLU A 64 -0.74 -5.76 16.46
CA GLU A 64 0.36 -5.35 17.32
C GLU A 64 1.49 -6.37 17.26
N LEU A 65 2.74 -5.91 17.18
CA LEU A 65 3.92 -6.78 17.25
C LEU A 65 4.41 -6.81 18.69
N LYS A 66 4.58 -8.02 19.22
CA LYS A 66 5.29 -8.27 20.47
C LYS A 66 6.79 -8.34 20.19
N PRO A 67 7.65 -8.13 21.21
CA PRO A 67 9.11 -8.23 21.04
C PRO A 67 9.57 -9.57 20.43
N ALA A 68 8.91 -10.69 20.77
CA ALA A 68 9.21 -12.00 20.21
C ALA A 68 8.91 -12.10 18.69
N ASP A 69 7.93 -11.35 18.21
CA ASP A 69 7.57 -11.32 16.79
C ASP A 69 8.67 -10.65 15.96
N LEU A 70 9.35 -9.64 16.52
CA LEU A 70 10.44 -8.93 15.84
C LEU A 70 11.59 -9.89 15.50
N TYR A 71 12.04 -10.68 16.48
CA TYR A 71 13.09 -11.69 16.28
C TYR A 71 12.68 -12.74 15.24
N SER A 72 11.45 -13.25 15.34
CA SER A 72 10.94 -14.25 14.40
C SER A 72 10.88 -13.70 12.98
N ARG A 73 10.47 -12.43 12.83
CA ARG A 73 10.39 -11.74 11.53
C ARG A 73 11.76 -11.49 10.93
N THR A 74 12.72 -10.97 11.70
CA THR A 74 14.07 -10.71 11.17
C THR A 74 14.79 -12.00 10.81
N THR A 75 14.68 -13.04 11.63
CA THR A 75 15.26 -14.36 11.35
C THR A 75 14.67 -14.96 10.09
N PHE A 76 13.33 -15.00 9.97
CA PHE A 76 12.65 -15.51 8.78
C PHE A 76 13.06 -14.75 7.52
N ARG A 77 13.14 -13.41 7.59
CA ARG A 77 13.52 -12.58 6.44
C ARG A 77 14.97 -12.78 6.02
N ARG A 78 15.88 -12.93 6.99
CA ARG A 78 17.29 -13.23 6.72
C ARG A 78 17.44 -14.56 6.01
N GLU A 79 16.84 -15.63 6.55
CA GLU A 79 16.86 -16.95 5.91
C GLU A 79 16.26 -16.93 4.50
N THR A 80 15.16 -16.19 4.32
CA THR A 80 14.51 -16.06 3.01
C THR A 80 15.44 -15.41 2.00
N LEU A 81 16.15 -14.34 2.39
CA LEU A 81 17.12 -13.67 1.50
C LEU A 81 18.29 -14.58 1.14
N THR A 82 18.87 -15.28 2.11
CA THR A 82 19.94 -16.26 1.86
C THR A 82 19.50 -17.31 0.84
N ARG A 83 18.30 -17.88 0.99
CA ARG A 83 17.76 -18.86 0.02
C ARG A 83 17.50 -18.25 -1.37
N MET A 84 17.14 -16.98 -1.42
CA MET A 84 16.94 -16.25 -2.68
C MET A 84 18.24 -15.97 -3.43
N ASP A 85 19.35 -15.82 -2.70
CA ASP A 85 20.66 -15.59 -3.29
C ASP A 85 21.34 -16.90 -3.70
N GLU A 86 21.08 -18.00 -2.98
CA GLU A 86 21.55 -19.34 -3.32
C GLU A 86 20.83 -19.96 -4.52
N ASN A 87 19.55 -19.62 -4.74
CA ASN A 87 18.76 -20.16 -5.84
C ASN A 87 17.76 -19.12 -6.38
N GLU A 88 17.95 -18.72 -7.64
CA GLU A 88 17.10 -17.77 -8.36
C GLU A 88 15.64 -18.25 -8.48
N ASN A 89 15.41 -19.58 -8.43
CA ASN A 89 14.08 -20.20 -8.49
C ASN A 89 13.50 -20.58 -7.11
N SER A 90 14.16 -20.24 -5.99
CA SER A 90 13.73 -20.62 -4.64
C SER A 90 12.31 -20.19 -4.28
N ILE A 91 11.83 -19.07 -4.85
CA ILE A 91 10.51 -18.50 -4.56
C ILE A 91 9.37 -19.31 -5.19
N GLN A 92 9.66 -20.17 -6.18
CA GLN A 92 8.64 -21.02 -6.82
C GLN A 92 7.99 -22.01 -5.84
N ASN A 93 8.57 -22.21 -4.64
CA ASN A 93 8.11 -23.18 -3.64
C ASN A 93 7.44 -22.58 -2.38
N VAL A 94 7.26 -21.25 -2.30
CA VAL A 94 6.79 -20.59 -1.04
C VAL A 94 5.30 -20.83 -0.73
N SER A 95 4.51 -21.27 -1.70
CA SER A 95 3.06 -21.45 -1.54
C SER A 95 2.65 -22.90 -1.74
N LYS A 96 2.72 -23.73 -0.68
CA LYS A 96 2.13 -25.07 -0.70
C LYS A 96 0.83 -25.21 0.11
N ASN A 97 0.52 -24.29 1.03
CA ASN A 97 -0.55 -24.51 2.03
C ASN A 97 -1.56 -23.35 2.10
N GLY A 98 -2.07 -22.88 0.96
CA GLY A 98 -3.15 -21.90 0.92
C GLY A 98 -4.46 -22.57 0.51
N ASP A 99 -5.24 -23.10 1.46
CA ASP A 99 -6.62 -23.50 1.19
C ASP A 99 -7.46 -22.25 0.90
N ILE A 100 -7.61 -21.93 -0.38
CA ILE A 100 -8.48 -20.84 -0.82
C ILE A 100 -9.91 -21.39 -0.91
N HIS A 101 -10.75 -21.02 0.05
CA HIS A 101 -12.20 -21.12 -0.13
C HIS A 101 -12.61 -20.20 -1.29
N TRP A 102 -12.93 -20.79 -2.44
CA TRP A 102 -13.26 -20.09 -3.68
C TRP A 102 -14.41 -19.10 -3.47
N PRO A 103 -14.24 -17.79 -3.72
CA PRO A 103 -15.36 -16.86 -3.60
C PRO A 103 -16.39 -17.13 -4.69
N PRO A 104 -17.69 -17.21 -4.37
CA PRO A 104 -18.72 -17.33 -5.39
C PRO A 104 -18.75 -16.04 -6.22
N ARG A 105 -18.47 -16.18 -7.53
CA ARG A 105 -18.48 -15.15 -8.61
C ARG A 105 -17.12 -14.51 -8.97
N SER A 106 -16.14 -15.33 -9.34
CA SER A 106 -15.06 -14.88 -10.23
C SER A 106 -15.56 -14.80 -11.67
N ARG A 107 -15.69 -13.58 -12.21
CA ARG A 107 -16.21 -13.31 -13.55
C ARG A 107 -15.15 -13.71 -14.60
N GLY A 108 -15.16 -14.97 -15.04
CA GLY A 108 -14.26 -15.44 -16.11
C GLY A 108 -13.93 -16.93 -16.11
N LEU A 109 -14.17 -17.67 -15.03
CA LEU A 109 -13.86 -19.11 -14.97
C LEU A 109 -15.13 -19.94 -14.98
N SER A 110 -15.31 -20.77 -16.01
CA SER A 110 -16.34 -21.81 -16.01
C SER A 110 -16.04 -22.82 -14.91
N LYS A 111 -17.05 -23.15 -14.09
CA LYS A 111 -16.92 -24.12 -12.99
C LYS A 111 -16.40 -25.45 -13.56
N PRO A 112 -15.25 -25.96 -13.08
CA PRO A 112 -14.73 -27.24 -13.55
C PRO A 112 -15.66 -28.38 -13.11
N ARG A 113 -15.82 -29.38 -13.98
CA ARG A 113 -16.71 -30.53 -13.76
C ARG A 113 -16.08 -31.58 -12.85
N ASN A 114 -14.75 -31.69 -12.84
CA ASN A 114 -14.00 -32.62 -12.00
C ASN A 114 -12.62 -32.06 -11.60
N ILE A 115 -11.92 -32.77 -10.71
CA ILE A 115 -10.62 -32.36 -10.17
C ILE A 115 -9.55 -32.28 -11.26
N ASP A 116 -9.60 -33.14 -12.28
CA ASP A 116 -8.59 -33.15 -13.35
C ASP A 116 -8.74 -31.94 -14.27
N GLU A 117 -9.97 -31.55 -14.61
CA GLU A 117 -10.23 -30.30 -15.35
C GLU A 117 -9.74 -29.07 -14.56
N LEU A 118 -9.95 -29.05 -13.24
CA LEU A 118 -9.45 -27.98 -12.39
C LEU A 118 -7.91 -27.94 -12.39
N LYS A 119 -7.24 -29.08 -12.26
CA LYS A 119 -5.77 -29.17 -12.31
C LYS A 119 -5.23 -28.68 -13.66
N THR A 120 -5.87 -29.05 -14.76
CA THR A 120 -5.48 -28.61 -16.11
C THR A 120 -5.63 -27.09 -16.26
N LYS A 121 -6.78 -26.54 -15.86
CA LYS A 121 -7.02 -25.08 -15.87
C LYS A 121 -5.99 -24.33 -15.03
N ILE A 122 -5.64 -24.82 -13.84
CA ILE A 122 -4.60 -24.22 -13.01
C ILE A 122 -3.25 -24.23 -13.74
N LYS A 123 -2.88 -25.35 -14.38
CA LYS A 123 -1.62 -25.43 -15.16
C LYS A 123 -1.61 -24.45 -16.33
N GLU A 124 -2.71 -24.31 -17.05
CA GLU A 124 -2.84 -23.37 -18.17
C GLU A 124 -2.74 -21.91 -17.70
N GLU A 125 -3.39 -21.54 -16.60
CA GLU A 125 -3.30 -20.20 -16.00
C GLU A 125 -1.89 -19.89 -15.46
N LEU A 126 -1.23 -20.88 -14.85
CA LEU A 126 0.16 -20.75 -14.43
C LEU A 126 1.09 -20.56 -15.65
N ALA A 127 0.84 -21.26 -16.75
CA ALA A 127 1.61 -21.12 -17.99
C ALA A 127 1.32 -19.80 -18.73
N SER A 128 0.10 -19.28 -18.65
CA SER A 128 -0.29 -18.01 -19.29
C SER A 128 0.22 -16.78 -18.52
N THR A 129 0.62 -16.96 -17.26
CA THR A 129 1.14 -15.88 -16.43
C THR A 129 2.48 -15.38 -16.98
N PRO A 130 2.59 -14.11 -17.41
CA PRO A 130 3.83 -13.60 -17.96
C PRO A 130 4.96 -13.64 -16.94
N LEU A 131 6.15 -14.11 -17.35
CA LEU A 131 7.34 -14.16 -16.51
C LEU A 131 7.68 -12.80 -15.85
N GLU A 132 7.33 -11.70 -16.52
CA GLU A 132 7.53 -10.35 -15.98
C GLU A 132 6.72 -10.08 -14.70
N VAL A 133 5.49 -10.60 -14.62
CA VAL A 133 4.68 -10.49 -13.40
C VAL A 133 5.34 -11.24 -12.25
N ILE A 134 5.85 -12.45 -12.52
CA ILE A 134 6.55 -13.28 -11.54
C ILE A 134 7.82 -12.58 -11.06
N ARG A 135 8.65 -12.07 -11.99
CA ARG A 135 9.87 -11.30 -11.66
C ARG A 135 9.57 -10.10 -10.78
N ARG A 136 8.51 -9.35 -11.09
CA ARG A 136 8.08 -8.21 -10.27
C ARG A 136 7.66 -8.64 -8.87
N VAL A 137 6.94 -9.75 -8.73
CA VAL A 137 6.55 -10.31 -7.42
C VAL A 137 7.80 -10.69 -6.62
N VAL A 138 8.73 -11.43 -7.23
CA VAL A 138 10.01 -11.81 -6.63
C VAL A 138 10.80 -10.59 -6.16
N LYS A 139 10.93 -9.57 -7.01
CA LYS A 139 11.58 -8.30 -6.66
C LYS A 139 10.91 -7.61 -5.48
N ASN A 140 9.57 -7.59 -5.45
CA ASN A 140 8.82 -7.01 -4.34
C ASN A 140 9.00 -7.80 -3.04
N ILE A 141 9.11 -9.13 -3.10
CA ILE A 141 9.41 -9.97 -1.93
C ILE A 141 10.79 -9.64 -1.37
N ARG A 142 11.83 -9.56 -2.23
CA ARG A 142 13.19 -9.18 -1.84
C ARG A 142 13.20 -7.82 -1.15
N SER A 143 12.68 -6.79 -1.83
CA SER A 143 12.66 -5.42 -1.32
C SER A 143 11.92 -5.30 0.02
N ARG A 144 10.81 -6.03 0.20
CA ARG A 144 10.10 -6.03 1.50
C ARG A 144 10.82 -6.81 2.59
N ALA A 145 11.60 -7.83 2.23
CA ALA A 145 12.41 -8.57 3.19
C ALA A 145 13.58 -7.72 3.70
N GLU A 146 14.28 -7.04 2.80
CA GLU A 146 15.35 -6.09 3.11
C GLU A 146 14.84 -4.95 4.00
N GLU A 147 13.71 -4.35 3.62
CA GLU A 147 13.08 -3.28 4.40
C GLU A 147 12.71 -3.74 5.81
N CYS A 148 12.18 -4.96 5.95
CA CYS A 148 11.87 -5.55 7.25
C CYS A 148 13.12 -5.73 8.12
N LEU A 149 14.28 -6.03 7.55
CA LEU A 149 15.54 -6.09 8.29
C LEU A 149 16.04 -4.69 8.66
N ARG A 150 15.92 -3.73 7.74
CA ARG A 150 16.31 -2.32 7.96
C ARG A 150 15.57 -1.70 9.14
N ILE A 151 14.30 -2.06 9.33
CA ILE A 151 13.45 -1.58 10.43
C ILE A 151 13.38 -2.57 11.61
N ASP A 152 14.33 -3.50 11.72
CA ASP A 152 14.43 -4.49 12.82
C ASP A 152 13.12 -5.25 13.12
N GLY A 153 12.45 -5.69 12.06
CA GLY A 153 11.23 -6.48 12.16
C GLY A 153 9.96 -5.67 12.40
N HIS A 154 10.06 -4.36 12.65
CA HIS A 154 8.92 -3.49 12.89
C HIS A 154 8.00 -3.37 11.66
N HIS A 155 6.87 -2.71 11.88
CA HIS A 155 5.95 -2.33 10.82
C HIS A 155 6.50 -1.15 10.00
N LEU A 156 6.05 -1.03 8.75
CA LEU A 156 6.41 0.09 7.90
C LEU A 156 5.92 1.42 8.51
N GLU A 157 6.69 2.49 8.35
CA GLU A 157 6.52 3.78 9.07
C GLU A 157 5.14 4.46 8.91
N ASN A 158 4.36 4.09 7.89
CA ASN A 158 3.06 4.71 7.61
C ASN A 158 1.86 3.96 8.21
N ILE A 159 2.06 3.00 9.12
CA ILE A 159 0.95 2.23 9.69
C ILE A 159 0.52 2.82 11.03
N ILE A 160 -0.73 3.28 11.09
CA ILE A 160 -1.35 3.83 12.30
C ILE A 160 -2.11 2.70 13.00
N PHE A 161 -1.67 2.32 14.19
CA PHE A 161 -2.42 1.40 15.05
C PHE A 161 -3.67 2.10 15.58
N ARG A 162 -4.81 1.42 15.47
CA ARG A 162 -5.99 1.79 16.25
C ARG A 162 -5.75 1.27 17.67
N LYS A 163 -5.56 2.19 18.62
CA LYS A 163 -5.61 1.88 20.05
C LYS A 163 -7.03 1.56 20.48
#